data_AF-A0A7J9M3M0-F1
#
_entry.id   AF-A0A7J9M3M0-F1
#
_cell.length_a   1.000
_cell.length_b   1.000
_cell.length_c   1.000
_cell.angle_alpha   90.00
_cell.angle_beta   90.00
_cell.angle_gamma   90.00
#
_symmetry.space_group_name_H-M   'P 1'
#
loop_
_entity.id
_entity.type
_entity.pdbx_description
1 polymer ?
#
loop_
_entity_poly.entity_id
_entity_poly.type
_entity_poly.pdbx_seq_one_letter_code
_entity_poly.pdbx_strand_id
1 'polypeptide(L)'
;REILHVQGGQCGNQIGSKFWEVICDEHGVDPMGRYQGDGSSDLQLERINVYYNEAYGGRYVPRAVLMDLEPGTMDSITSGPYGQIFRPDNFIFGQSGAGNNWAKGHYTKGAELIDSALDVVRKEAENYDCLQGFQVCQSLGGGTGSGMGTLLISKIREEYPDRMMMTFSVFPSPKVSDTVVEPYNAPLSVHQLVENADECMVLDNEAVYDICFRTLKLTTPSFGDLNHLISAAMSGVACCLRFPGQLTSDLRKLAVNLIPFPRLHFFMVGFAPLTSRGSQQYFSLTVPELTQQM
;
A
#
# COMPACT_ATOMS: atom_id res chain seq x y z
N ARG A 1 -15.97 10.06 2.30
CA ARG A 1 -15.44 9.08 3.28
C ARG A 1 -14.08 8.65 2.81
N GLU A 2 -13.04 9.24 3.37
CA GLU A 2 -11.69 9.28 2.81
C GLU A 2 -10.77 8.27 3.48
N ILE A 3 -9.74 7.82 2.77
CA ILE A 3 -8.67 6.97 3.30
C ILE A 3 -7.35 7.70 3.06
N LEU A 4 -6.53 7.81 4.11
CA LEU A 4 -5.15 8.27 3.95
C LEU A 4 -4.23 7.09 3.68
N HIS A 5 -3.53 7.13 2.55
CA HIS A 5 -2.53 6.13 2.21
C HIS A 5 -1.16 6.58 2.70
N VAL A 6 -0.46 5.74 3.45
CA VAL A 6 0.89 6.03 3.95
C VAL A 6 1.87 4.98 3.43
N GLN A 7 3.00 5.43 2.89
CA GLN A 7 4.03 4.56 2.32
C GLN A 7 5.31 4.70 3.14
N GLY A 8 5.79 3.59 3.70
CA GLY A 8 6.95 3.57 4.60
C GLY A 8 8.14 2.82 4.02
N GLY A 9 9.26 3.52 3.87
CA GLY A 9 10.55 2.98 3.43
C GLY A 9 10.56 2.55 1.96
N GLN A 10 11.72 2.09 1.48
CA GLN A 10 11.94 1.76 0.07
C GLN A 10 10.87 0.83 -0.53
N CYS A 11 10.59 -0.30 0.11
CA CYS A 11 9.62 -1.28 -0.40
C CYS A 11 8.20 -0.73 -0.40
N GLY A 12 7.77 -0.07 0.69
CA GLY A 12 6.44 0.53 0.80
C GLY A 12 6.20 1.61 -0.27
N ASN A 13 7.22 2.45 -0.52
CA ASN A 13 7.19 3.49 -1.55
C ASN A 13 7.17 2.94 -2.98
N GLN A 14 7.91 1.86 -3.26
CA GLN A 14 7.90 1.24 -4.60
C GLN A 14 6.57 0.56 -4.90
N ILE A 15 6.02 -0.18 -3.93
CA ILE A 15 4.73 -0.84 -4.07
C ILE A 15 3.60 0.20 -4.12
N GLY A 16 3.65 1.19 -3.25
CA GLY A 16 2.68 2.28 -3.23
C GLY A 16 2.68 3.07 -4.54
N SER A 17 3.86 3.39 -5.10
CA SER A 17 3.96 4.00 -6.42
C SER A 17 3.28 3.15 -7.50
N LYS A 18 3.54 1.83 -7.56
CA LYS A 18 2.85 0.92 -8.48
C LYS A 18 1.35 0.78 -8.22
N PHE A 19 0.92 0.84 -6.97
CA PHE A 19 -0.49 0.88 -6.61
C PHE A 19 -1.16 2.13 -7.18
N TRP A 20 -0.57 3.31 -6.98
CA TRP A 20 -1.07 4.58 -7.52
C TRP A 20 -1.12 4.60 -9.05
N GLU A 21 -0.11 4.05 -9.74
CA GLU A 21 -0.15 3.88 -11.20
C GLU A 21 -1.40 3.10 -11.62
N VAL A 22 -1.63 1.92 -11.02
CA VAL A 22 -2.76 1.04 -11.36
C VAL A 22 -4.10 1.71 -11.08
N ILE A 23 -4.27 2.35 -9.92
CA ILE A 23 -5.55 2.99 -9.60
C ILE A 23 -5.79 4.27 -10.42
N CYS A 24 -4.73 5.01 -10.79
CA CYS A 24 -4.87 6.12 -11.72
C CYS A 24 -5.37 5.63 -13.09
N ASP A 25 -4.79 4.55 -13.61
CA ASP A 25 -5.22 3.94 -14.86
C ASP A 25 -6.68 3.46 -14.78
N GLU A 26 -7.09 2.82 -13.68
CA GLU A 26 -8.47 2.35 -13.47
C GLU A 26 -9.49 3.49 -13.36
N HIS A 27 -9.12 4.62 -12.75
CA HIS A 27 -9.96 5.82 -12.63
C HIS A 27 -9.80 6.79 -13.80
N GLY A 28 -8.99 6.48 -14.82
CA GLY A 28 -8.77 7.34 -15.99
C GLY A 28 -8.09 8.68 -15.67
N VAL A 29 -7.25 8.71 -14.63
CA VAL A 29 -6.50 9.90 -14.21
C VAL A 29 -5.12 9.87 -14.86
N ASP A 30 -4.78 10.92 -15.60
CA ASP A 30 -3.48 11.04 -16.25
C ASP A 30 -2.35 11.37 -15.25
N PRO A 31 -1.07 11.28 -15.65
CA PRO A 31 0.07 11.64 -14.79
C PRO A 31 0.07 13.08 -14.27
N MET A 32 -0.69 13.99 -14.89
CA MET A 32 -0.84 15.37 -14.45
C MET A 32 -1.99 15.52 -13.44
N GLY A 33 -2.75 14.46 -13.18
CA GLY A 33 -3.90 14.43 -12.29
C GLY A 33 -5.20 14.87 -12.96
N ARG A 34 -5.29 14.94 -14.29
CA ARG A 34 -6.53 15.28 -14.99
C ARG A 34 -7.27 14.01 -15.38
N TYR A 35 -8.58 14.04 -15.25
CA TYR A 35 -9.44 12.97 -15.73
C TYR A 35 -9.52 13.01 -17.27
N GLN A 36 -9.12 11.92 -17.92
CA GLN A 36 -9.21 11.72 -19.38
C GLN A 36 -10.17 10.60 -19.76
N GLY A 37 -10.99 10.10 -18.82
CA GLY A 37 -11.93 9.02 -19.12
C GLY A 37 -13.00 9.44 -20.14
N ASP A 38 -13.46 8.47 -20.94
CA ASP A 38 -14.34 8.68 -22.11
C ASP A 38 -15.78 9.14 -21.79
N GLY A 39 -16.08 9.56 -20.56
CA GLY A 39 -17.44 9.98 -20.15
C GLY A 39 -18.50 8.87 -20.24
N SER A 40 -18.09 7.62 -20.53
CA SER A 40 -18.97 6.45 -20.64
C SER A 40 -19.08 5.65 -19.33
N SER A 41 -18.26 5.98 -18.33
CA SER A 41 -18.17 5.27 -17.06
C SER A 41 -18.19 6.24 -15.87
N ASP A 42 -19.34 6.86 -15.61
CA ASP A 42 -19.58 7.71 -14.42
C ASP A 42 -19.16 7.03 -13.11
N LEU A 43 -19.15 5.70 -13.09
CA LEU A 43 -18.68 4.86 -11.97
C LEU A 43 -17.22 5.14 -11.56
N GLN A 44 -16.37 5.61 -12.48
CA GLN A 44 -14.97 5.95 -12.18
C GLN A 44 -14.85 7.17 -11.28
N LEU A 45 -15.78 8.12 -11.41
CA LEU A 45 -15.77 9.37 -10.64
C LEU A 45 -16.63 9.28 -9.37
N GLU A 46 -17.60 8.37 -9.32
CA GLU A 46 -18.60 8.30 -8.23
C GLU A 46 -17.98 8.19 -6.83
N ARG A 47 -16.85 7.48 -6.69
CA ARG A 47 -16.12 7.30 -5.42
C ARG A 47 -14.64 7.65 -5.50
N ILE A 48 -14.25 8.49 -6.47
CA ILE A 48 -12.86 8.91 -6.62
C ILE A 48 -12.33 9.67 -5.39
N ASN A 49 -13.22 10.37 -4.68
CA ASN A 49 -12.91 11.14 -3.47
C ASN A 49 -12.35 10.31 -2.31
N VAL A 50 -12.53 8.98 -2.32
CA VAL A 50 -12.00 8.08 -1.28
C VAL A 50 -10.48 8.15 -1.22
N TYR A 51 -9.81 8.13 -2.38
CA TYR A 51 -8.35 8.13 -2.50
C TYR A 51 -7.78 9.43 -3.07
N TYR A 52 -8.58 10.23 -3.77
CA TYR A 52 -8.12 11.48 -4.37
C TYR A 52 -8.76 12.70 -3.71
N ASN A 53 -8.00 13.78 -3.69
CA ASN A 53 -8.46 15.11 -3.39
C ASN A 53 -8.62 15.91 -4.68
N GLU A 54 -9.76 16.56 -4.87
CA GLU A 54 -10.02 17.40 -6.03
C GLU A 54 -9.46 18.80 -5.78
N ALA A 55 -8.32 19.09 -6.39
CA ALA A 55 -7.69 20.40 -6.34
C ALA A 55 -8.22 21.33 -7.44
N TYR A 56 -7.90 22.62 -7.31
CA TYR A 56 -8.30 23.64 -8.26
C TYR A 56 -7.90 23.29 -9.71
N GLY A 57 -8.82 23.51 -10.65
CA GLY A 57 -8.61 23.20 -12.06
C GLY A 57 -8.91 21.75 -12.45
N GLY A 58 -9.70 21.03 -11.65
CA GLY A 58 -10.12 19.64 -11.94
C GLY A 58 -8.97 18.65 -11.83
N ARG A 59 -8.01 18.92 -10.95
CA ARG A 59 -6.82 18.10 -10.74
C ARG A 59 -7.04 17.16 -9.55
N TYR A 60 -7.04 15.86 -9.77
CA TYR A 60 -7.08 14.84 -8.75
C TYR A 60 -5.67 14.57 -8.21
N VAL A 61 -5.50 14.78 -6.91
CA VAL A 61 -4.24 14.59 -6.18
C VAL A 61 -4.40 13.43 -5.21
N PRO A 62 -3.54 12.40 -5.23
CA PRO A 62 -3.56 11.31 -4.27
C PRO A 62 -3.51 11.77 -2.81
N ARG A 63 -4.38 11.19 -1.98
CA ARG A 63 -4.33 11.25 -0.51
C ARG A 63 -3.23 10.32 0.00
N ALA A 64 -1.99 10.67 -0.28
CA ALA A 64 -0.82 9.88 0.03
C ALA A 64 0.20 10.68 0.86
N VAL A 65 0.82 10.00 1.83
CA VAL A 65 1.99 10.46 2.57
C VAL A 65 3.12 9.47 2.32
N LEU A 66 4.28 9.97 1.90
CA LEU A 66 5.44 9.15 1.58
C LEU A 66 6.53 9.46 2.58
N MET A 67 7.00 8.42 3.28
CA MET A 67 8.06 8.56 4.27
C MET A 67 9.21 7.61 4.00
N ASP A 68 10.44 8.10 4.12
CA ASP A 68 11.65 7.28 4.12
C ASP A 68 12.73 7.95 4.98
N LEU A 69 13.68 7.17 5.52
CA LEU A 69 14.82 7.72 6.23
C LEU A 69 15.97 8.09 5.28
N GLU A 70 15.85 7.70 4.01
CA GLU A 70 16.80 7.98 2.95
C GLU A 70 16.16 8.82 1.83
N PRO A 71 16.87 9.82 1.28
CA PRO A 71 16.32 10.68 0.24
C PRO A 71 16.22 9.98 -1.14
N GLY A 72 17.05 8.96 -1.40
CA GLY A 72 17.18 8.36 -2.73
C GLY A 72 15.91 7.69 -3.27
N THR A 73 15.04 7.20 -2.39
CA THR A 73 13.74 6.64 -2.79
C THR A 73 12.83 7.73 -3.38
N MET A 74 12.91 8.96 -2.87
CA MET A 74 12.03 10.06 -3.32
C MET A 74 12.41 10.56 -4.71
N ASP A 75 13.70 10.64 -5.02
CA ASP A 75 14.17 10.96 -6.38
C ASP A 75 13.68 9.90 -7.39
N SER A 76 13.62 8.65 -6.97
CA SER A 76 13.12 7.55 -7.81
C SER A 76 11.60 7.64 -8.06
N ILE A 77 10.82 8.08 -7.06
CA ILE A 77 9.36 8.24 -7.20
C ILE A 77 9.03 9.47 -8.05
N THR A 78 9.70 10.58 -7.79
CA THR A 78 9.46 11.85 -8.51
C THR A 78 9.88 11.78 -9.98
N SER A 79 10.90 10.98 -10.31
CA SER A 79 11.28 10.66 -11.70
C SER A 79 10.39 9.58 -12.36
N GLY A 80 9.52 8.94 -11.58
CA GLY A 80 8.57 7.95 -12.07
C GLY A 80 7.45 8.57 -12.93
N PRO A 81 6.70 7.74 -13.68
CA PRO A 81 5.69 8.21 -14.63
C PRO A 81 4.60 9.07 -13.97
N TYR A 82 4.17 8.69 -12.77
CA TYR A 82 3.17 9.40 -11.98
C TYR A 82 3.77 10.24 -10.84
N GLY A 83 5.08 10.50 -10.84
CA GLY A 83 5.75 11.21 -9.74
C GLY A 83 5.22 12.62 -9.47
N GLN A 84 4.73 13.30 -10.52
CA GLN A 84 4.25 14.69 -10.44
C GLN A 84 2.84 14.83 -9.86
N ILE A 85 2.10 13.73 -9.71
CA ILE A 85 0.73 13.76 -9.18
C ILE A 85 0.71 13.96 -7.66
N PHE A 86 1.76 13.50 -6.97
CA PHE A 86 1.88 13.60 -5.52
C PHE A 86 2.15 15.04 -5.09
N ARG A 87 1.61 15.41 -3.92
CA ARG A 87 1.87 16.73 -3.34
C ARG A 87 3.29 16.76 -2.76
N PRO A 88 4.16 17.73 -3.17
CA PRO A 88 5.52 17.84 -2.64
C PRO A 88 5.59 17.96 -1.11
N ASP A 89 4.61 18.62 -0.49
CA ASP A 89 4.52 18.77 0.96
C ASP A 89 4.33 17.44 1.70
N ASN A 90 3.89 16.38 1.01
CA ASN A 90 3.59 15.09 1.61
C ASN A 90 4.78 14.11 1.55
N PHE A 91 5.93 14.57 1.07
CA PHE A 91 7.18 13.82 1.09
C PHE A 91 7.97 14.15 2.36
N ILE A 92 8.07 13.17 3.26
CA ILE A 92 8.88 13.26 4.47
C ILE A 92 10.11 12.38 4.30
N PHE A 93 11.30 12.96 4.38
CA PHE A 93 12.52 12.18 4.26
C PHE A 93 13.60 12.58 5.26
N GLY A 94 14.34 11.57 5.73
CA GLY A 94 15.54 11.74 6.54
C GLY A 94 16.79 11.92 5.71
N GLN A 95 17.92 12.15 6.41
CA GLN A 95 19.26 12.18 5.81
C GLN A 95 20.04 10.89 6.06
N SER A 96 19.53 9.98 6.89
CA SER A 96 20.26 8.81 7.38
C SER A 96 19.33 7.62 7.50
N GLY A 97 19.57 6.60 6.69
CA GLY A 97 18.78 5.37 6.69
C GLY A 97 18.93 4.53 7.97
N ALA A 98 17.95 3.67 8.19
CA ALA A 98 17.97 2.72 9.30
C ALA A 98 18.99 1.58 9.10
N GLY A 99 19.46 1.34 7.87
CA GLY A 99 20.46 0.29 7.57
C GLY A 99 20.01 -1.11 7.99
N ASN A 100 18.78 -1.49 7.64
CA ASN A 100 18.15 -2.78 8.00
C ASN A 100 18.09 -3.08 9.51
N ASN A 101 18.12 -2.06 10.36
CA ASN A 101 17.99 -2.22 11.81
C ASN A 101 16.64 -1.65 12.29
N TRP A 102 15.74 -2.53 12.74
CA TRP A 102 14.43 -2.15 13.27
C TRP A 102 14.54 -1.17 14.45
N ALA A 103 15.46 -1.39 15.39
CA ALA A 103 15.61 -0.52 16.56
C ALA A 103 16.06 0.89 16.19
N LYS A 104 16.87 1.04 15.12
CA LYS A 104 17.20 2.38 14.60
C LYS A 104 15.97 3.07 14.00
N GLY A 105 15.17 2.34 13.23
CA GLY A 105 13.91 2.85 12.69
C GLY A 105 12.92 3.21 13.80
N HIS A 106 12.83 2.41 14.86
CA HIS A 106 11.79 2.56 15.88
C HIS A 106 12.16 3.54 17.01
N TYR A 107 13.40 3.52 17.49
CA TYR A 107 13.78 4.26 18.71
C TYR A 107 14.71 5.44 18.47
N THR A 108 15.41 5.52 17.34
CA THR A 108 16.40 6.59 17.11
C THR A 108 16.03 7.45 15.90
N LYS A 109 16.36 7.01 14.68
CA LYS A 109 16.20 7.81 13.46
C LYS A 109 14.76 8.00 13.04
N GLY A 110 13.92 6.96 13.14
CA GLY A 110 12.49 7.17 12.87
C GLY A 110 11.81 7.99 13.94
N ALA A 111 12.23 7.89 15.21
CA ALA A 111 11.70 8.73 16.28
C ALA A 111 12.05 10.22 16.10
N GLU A 112 13.20 10.55 15.49
CA GLU A 112 13.54 11.94 15.11
C GLU A 112 12.63 12.48 14.00
N LEU A 113 12.17 11.63 13.06
CA LEU A 113 11.40 12.03 11.88
C LEU A 113 9.87 11.90 12.07
N ILE A 114 9.42 11.15 13.09
CA ILE A 114 8.02 10.76 13.23
C ILE A 114 7.09 11.95 13.44
N ASP A 115 7.53 12.95 14.20
CA ASP A 115 6.70 14.13 14.50
C ASP A 115 6.37 14.90 13.22
N SER A 116 7.35 15.03 12.31
CA SER A 116 7.12 15.65 10.99
C SER A 116 6.14 14.83 10.13
N ALA A 117 6.24 13.50 10.18
CA ALA A 117 5.29 12.64 9.46
C ALA A 117 3.88 12.74 10.05
N LEU A 118 3.74 12.76 11.37
CA LEU A 118 2.47 12.93 12.06
C LEU A 118 1.82 14.28 11.78
N ASP A 119 2.60 15.36 11.70
CA ASP A 119 2.07 16.68 11.37
C ASP A 119 1.45 16.73 9.96
N VAL A 120 2.10 16.09 8.98
CA VAL A 120 1.54 15.95 7.62
C VAL A 120 0.28 15.07 7.64
N VAL A 121 0.31 13.94 8.36
CA VAL A 121 -0.85 13.05 8.53
C VAL A 121 -2.03 13.79 9.16
N ARG A 122 -1.80 14.62 10.19
CA ARG A 122 -2.83 15.45 10.83
C ARG A 122 -3.39 16.48 9.86
N LYS A 123 -2.53 17.21 9.14
CA LYS A 123 -2.94 18.18 8.13
C LYS A 123 -3.81 17.55 7.05
N GLU A 124 -3.47 16.35 6.60
CA GLU A 124 -4.29 15.60 5.65
C GLU A 124 -5.61 15.15 6.29
N ALA A 125 -5.59 14.56 7.48
CA ALA A 125 -6.78 14.11 8.19
C ALA A 125 -7.79 15.24 8.48
N GLU A 126 -7.33 16.45 8.79
CA GLU A 126 -8.18 17.63 9.00
C GLU A 126 -8.86 18.13 7.72
N ASN A 127 -8.26 17.87 6.57
CA ASN A 127 -8.86 18.24 5.26
C ASN A 127 -9.95 17.27 4.82
N TYR A 128 -10.26 16.23 5.59
CA TYR A 128 -11.20 15.18 5.19
C TYR A 128 -12.55 15.35 5.89
N ASP A 129 -13.64 15.27 5.13
CA ASP A 129 -14.98 15.39 5.69
C ASP A 129 -15.31 14.22 6.64
N CYS A 130 -14.87 13.00 6.31
CA CYS A 130 -15.12 11.80 7.10
C CYS A 130 -14.04 10.73 6.87
N LEU A 131 -12.90 10.88 7.56
CA LEU A 131 -11.81 9.90 7.56
C LEU A 131 -12.31 8.51 8.02
N GLN A 132 -12.20 7.51 7.15
CA GLN A 132 -12.49 6.11 7.48
C GLN A 132 -11.36 5.48 8.29
N GLY A 133 -10.13 5.74 7.86
CA GLY A 133 -8.95 5.04 8.36
C GLY A 133 -7.70 5.32 7.55
N PHE A 134 -6.65 4.61 7.93
CA PHE A 134 -5.32 4.70 7.34
C PHE A 134 -4.97 3.40 6.64
N GLN A 135 -4.33 3.51 5.48
CA GLN A 135 -3.79 2.38 4.74
C GLN A 135 -2.27 2.50 4.67
N VAL A 136 -1.54 1.68 5.43
CA VAL A 136 -0.08 1.75 5.54
C VAL A 136 0.57 0.65 4.70
N CYS A 137 1.48 1.02 3.79
CA CYS A 137 2.27 0.08 3.00
C CYS A 137 3.72 0.08 3.49
N GLN A 138 4.22 -1.09 3.89
CA GLN A 138 5.56 -1.22 4.47
C GLN A 138 6.13 -2.62 4.28
N SER A 139 7.45 -2.77 4.45
CA SER A 139 8.10 -4.07 4.57
C SER A 139 8.47 -4.37 6.02
N LEU A 140 8.32 -5.63 6.42
CA LEU A 140 8.69 -6.08 7.77
C LEU A 140 10.18 -6.47 7.88
N GLY A 141 10.83 -6.73 6.74
CA GLY A 141 12.25 -7.08 6.69
C GLY A 141 13.21 -5.88 6.78
N GLY A 142 12.79 -4.70 6.33
CA GLY A 142 13.63 -3.49 6.31
C GLY A 142 13.95 -2.95 7.70
N GLY A 143 14.58 -1.77 7.78
CA GLY A 143 14.72 -1.01 9.04
C GLY A 143 13.73 0.16 9.14
N THR A 144 13.55 0.90 8.03
CA THR A 144 12.64 2.04 7.96
C THR A 144 11.18 1.58 7.92
N GLY A 145 10.81 0.78 6.91
CA GLY A 145 9.43 0.31 6.74
C GLY A 145 8.94 -0.48 7.94
N SER A 146 9.83 -1.25 8.58
CA SER A 146 9.50 -2.05 9.75
C SER A 146 9.44 -1.16 11.01
N GLY A 147 10.57 -0.59 11.45
CA GLY A 147 10.69 0.13 12.72
C GLY A 147 9.92 1.45 12.75
N MET A 148 10.17 2.32 11.76
CA MET A 148 9.48 3.62 11.68
C MET A 148 8.01 3.44 11.29
N GLY A 149 7.71 2.47 10.40
CA GLY A 149 6.34 2.16 10.02
C GLY A 149 5.48 1.67 11.19
N THR A 150 5.98 0.73 12.01
CA THR A 150 5.26 0.30 13.21
C THR A 150 5.17 1.38 14.29
N LEU A 151 6.18 2.25 14.41
CA LEU A 151 6.12 3.41 15.30
C LEU A 151 4.98 4.36 14.88
N LEU A 152 4.88 4.66 13.58
CA LEU A 152 3.81 5.50 13.05
C LEU A 152 2.43 4.90 13.32
N ILE A 153 2.27 3.61 13.08
CA ILE A 153 1.00 2.92 13.31
C ILE A 153 0.57 3.05 14.78
N SER A 154 1.50 2.85 15.72
CA SER A 154 1.23 3.02 17.16
C SER A 154 0.82 4.46 17.50
N LYS A 155 1.54 5.46 16.97
CA LYS A 155 1.21 6.87 17.20
C LYS A 155 -0.13 7.29 16.60
N ILE A 156 -0.43 6.84 15.39
CA ILE A 156 -1.74 7.08 14.77
C ILE A 156 -2.85 6.40 15.59
N ARG A 157 -2.62 5.21 16.14
CA ARG A 157 -3.61 4.52 16.98
C ARG A 157 -3.86 5.26 18.29
N GLU A 158 -2.84 5.91 18.87
CA GLU A 158 -2.97 6.78 20.04
C GLU A 158 -3.82 8.03 19.74
N GLU A 159 -3.60 8.68 18.59
CA GLU A 159 -4.32 9.92 18.22
C GLU A 159 -5.72 9.68 17.63
N TYR A 160 -5.88 8.59 16.88
CA TYR A 160 -7.09 8.24 16.14
C TYR A 160 -7.61 6.85 16.51
N PRO A 161 -7.98 6.61 17.79
CA PRO A 161 -8.35 5.28 18.28
C PRO A 161 -9.59 4.69 17.61
N ASP A 162 -10.51 5.54 17.16
CA ASP A 162 -11.77 5.13 16.52
C ASP A 162 -11.64 4.89 15.00
N ARG A 163 -10.47 5.12 14.41
CA ARG A 163 -10.24 4.99 12.96
C ARG A 163 -9.64 3.63 12.64
N MET A 164 -10.03 3.08 11.49
CA MET A 164 -9.53 1.77 11.05
C MET A 164 -8.06 1.87 10.63
N MET A 165 -7.25 0.91 11.04
CA MET A 165 -5.85 0.78 10.62
C MET A 165 -5.68 -0.46 9.74
N MET A 166 -5.50 -0.25 8.45
CA MET A 166 -5.23 -1.30 7.47
C MET A 166 -3.76 -1.25 7.05
N THR A 167 -3.08 -2.39 7.03
CA THR A 167 -1.68 -2.46 6.59
C THR A 167 -1.49 -3.45 5.47
N PHE A 168 -0.77 -3.06 4.43
CA PHE A 168 -0.16 -3.95 3.44
C PHE A 168 1.28 -4.20 3.84
N SER A 169 1.53 -5.37 4.40
CA SER A 169 2.81 -5.70 5.02
C SER A 169 3.53 -6.77 4.21
N VAL A 170 4.68 -6.41 3.65
CA VAL A 170 5.51 -7.33 2.88
C VAL A 170 6.39 -8.15 3.82
N PHE A 171 6.21 -9.46 3.78
CA PHE A 171 7.00 -10.41 4.53
C PHE A 171 8.29 -10.74 3.78
N PRO A 172 9.43 -10.77 4.49
CA PRO A 172 10.73 -11.08 3.89
C PRO A 172 10.82 -12.55 3.45
N SER A 173 11.65 -12.80 2.43
CA SER A 173 12.00 -14.16 2.02
C SER A 173 13.48 -14.24 1.63
N PRO A 174 14.20 -15.29 2.07
CA PRO A 174 15.61 -15.49 1.72
C PRO A 174 15.83 -15.75 0.22
N LYS A 175 14.78 -16.07 -0.56
CA LYS A 175 14.89 -16.19 -2.02
C LYS A 175 15.01 -14.84 -2.73
N VAL A 176 14.53 -13.77 -2.09
CA VAL A 176 14.41 -12.44 -2.69
C VAL A 176 15.40 -11.44 -2.07
N SER A 177 15.78 -11.63 -0.80
CA SER A 177 16.71 -10.76 -0.07
C SER A 177 17.79 -11.57 0.64
N ASP A 178 19.04 -11.12 0.51
CA ASP A 178 20.20 -11.68 1.20
C ASP A 178 20.40 -11.09 2.61
N THR A 179 19.46 -10.27 3.09
CA THR A 179 19.60 -9.57 4.38
C THR A 179 19.37 -10.52 5.55
N VAL A 180 20.46 -10.90 6.22
CA VAL A 180 20.44 -11.87 7.33
C VAL A 180 19.69 -11.40 8.59
N VAL A 181 19.37 -10.11 8.70
CA VAL A 181 18.68 -9.52 9.87
C VAL A 181 17.16 -9.40 9.71
N GLU A 182 16.61 -9.72 8.54
CA GLU A 182 15.16 -9.70 8.31
C GLU A 182 14.37 -10.60 9.29
N PRO A 183 14.86 -11.81 9.67
CA PRO A 183 14.21 -12.63 10.68
C PRO A 183 14.18 -12.01 12.08
N TYR A 184 14.97 -10.98 12.37
CA TYR A 184 14.86 -10.20 13.61
C TYR A 184 13.85 -9.08 13.47
N ASN A 185 13.87 -8.36 12.35
CA ASN A 185 13.00 -7.20 12.12
C ASN A 185 11.51 -7.61 11.99
N ALA A 186 11.24 -8.75 11.33
CA ALA A 186 9.87 -9.17 11.07
C ALA A 186 9.10 -9.51 12.36
N PRO A 187 9.58 -10.36 13.30
CA PRO A 187 8.87 -10.62 14.55
C PRO A 187 8.67 -9.37 15.42
N LEU A 188 9.65 -8.47 15.48
CA LEU A 188 9.54 -7.19 16.21
C LEU A 188 8.41 -6.33 15.64
N SER A 189 8.28 -6.31 14.32
CA SER A 189 7.23 -5.56 13.64
C SER A 189 5.86 -6.23 13.79
N VAL A 190 5.79 -7.56 13.63
CA VAL A 190 4.56 -8.33 13.82
C VAL A 190 4.02 -8.15 15.24
N HIS A 191 4.88 -8.11 16.25
CA HIS A 191 4.46 -7.85 17.63
C HIS A 191 3.68 -6.53 17.75
N GLN A 192 4.16 -5.47 17.10
CA GLN A 192 3.48 -4.16 17.09
C GLN A 192 2.19 -4.19 16.25
N LEU A 193 2.19 -4.92 15.13
CA LEU A 193 1.01 -5.03 14.26
C LEU A 193 -0.15 -5.76 14.94
N VAL A 194 0.14 -6.82 15.69
CA VAL A 194 -0.88 -7.61 16.42
C VAL A 194 -1.71 -6.75 17.38
N GLU A 195 -1.15 -5.66 17.90
CA GLU A 195 -1.82 -4.80 18.88
C GLU A 195 -2.41 -3.53 18.26
N ASN A 196 -1.76 -2.98 17.23
CA ASN A 196 -2.09 -1.64 16.71
C ASN A 196 -2.78 -1.64 15.33
N ALA A 197 -2.72 -2.74 14.57
CA ALA A 197 -3.44 -2.85 13.30
C ALA A 197 -4.81 -3.51 13.50
N ASP A 198 -5.82 -3.01 12.80
CA ASP A 198 -7.14 -3.65 12.76
C ASP A 198 -7.19 -4.70 11.63
N GLU A 199 -6.47 -4.47 10.52
CA GLU A 199 -6.42 -5.37 9.37
C GLU A 199 -4.99 -5.45 8.81
N CYS A 200 -4.45 -6.66 8.64
CA CYS A 200 -3.11 -6.84 8.06
C CYS A 200 -3.17 -7.76 6.83
N MET A 201 -3.01 -7.17 5.66
CA MET A 201 -2.87 -7.88 4.39
C MET A 201 -1.43 -8.37 4.26
N VAL A 202 -1.25 -9.69 4.35
CA VAL A 202 0.05 -10.35 4.31
C VAL A 202 0.46 -10.56 2.86
N LEU A 203 1.59 -9.94 2.48
CA LEU A 203 2.17 -10.05 1.15
C LEU A 203 3.50 -10.81 1.26
N ASP A 204 3.54 -12.07 0.88
CA ASP A 204 4.74 -12.89 0.99
C ASP A 204 5.60 -12.81 -0.27
N ASN A 205 6.80 -12.25 -0.16
CA ASN A 205 7.76 -12.17 -1.27
C ASN A 205 8.12 -13.56 -1.82
N GLU A 206 8.13 -14.60 -0.99
CA GLU A 206 8.39 -15.97 -1.46
C GLU A 206 7.28 -16.45 -2.40
N ALA A 207 6.03 -16.29 -1.97
CA ALA A 207 4.87 -16.71 -2.74
C ALA A 207 4.77 -15.91 -4.06
N VAL A 208 4.96 -14.58 -4.00
CA VAL A 208 4.95 -13.71 -5.18
C VAL A 208 6.08 -14.09 -6.15
N TYR A 209 7.28 -14.36 -5.63
CA TYR A 209 8.41 -14.82 -6.45
C TYR A 209 8.13 -16.18 -7.11
N ASP A 210 7.62 -17.14 -6.35
CA ASP A 210 7.28 -18.47 -6.86
C ASP A 210 6.17 -18.39 -7.93
N ILE A 211 5.19 -17.49 -7.79
CA ILE A 211 4.16 -17.23 -8.83
C ILE A 211 4.81 -16.67 -10.10
N CYS A 212 5.67 -15.66 -9.98
CA CYS A 212 6.35 -15.07 -11.14
C CYS A 212 7.22 -16.10 -11.88
N PHE A 213 7.95 -16.93 -11.12
CA PHE A 213 8.84 -17.93 -11.69
C PHE A 213 8.09 -19.13 -12.28
N ARG A 214 7.17 -19.73 -11.51
CA ARG A 214 6.51 -20.99 -11.88
C ARG A 214 5.29 -20.79 -12.76
N THR A 215 4.48 -19.77 -12.51
CA THR A 215 3.20 -19.56 -13.19
C THR A 215 3.36 -18.61 -14.38
N LEU A 216 3.98 -17.45 -14.17
CA LEU A 216 4.20 -16.47 -15.24
C LEU A 216 5.39 -16.81 -16.16
N LYS A 217 6.17 -17.84 -15.79
CA LYS A 217 7.34 -18.35 -16.54
C LYS A 217 8.43 -17.30 -16.76
N LEU A 218 8.60 -16.38 -15.81
CA LEU A 218 9.69 -15.41 -15.82
C LEU A 218 10.96 -16.08 -15.29
N THR A 219 12.01 -16.16 -16.12
CA THR A 219 13.27 -16.82 -15.76
C THR A 219 14.03 -16.10 -14.65
N THR A 220 13.93 -14.78 -14.60
CA THR A 220 14.57 -13.92 -13.59
C THR A 220 13.58 -12.82 -13.15
N PRO A 221 12.66 -13.12 -12.22
CA PRO A 221 11.70 -12.14 -11.71
C PRO A 221 12.42 -10.93 -11.08
N SER A 222 12.07 -9.72 -11.52
CA SER A 222 12.57 -8.47 -10.95
C SER A 222 11.62 -7.94 -9.87
N PHE A 223 12.08 -7.02 -9.01
CA PHE A 223 11.20 -6.31 -8.07
C PHE A 223 10.05 -5.59 -8.78
N GLY A 224 10.23 -5.14 -10.03
CA GLY A 224 9.15 -4.55 -10.82
C GLY A 224 8.01 -5.54 -11.11
N ASP A 225 8.35 -6.80 -11.40
CA ASP A 225 7.37 -7.86 -11.65
C ASP A 225 6.62 -8.24 -10.37
N LEU A 226 7.35 -8.36 -9.25
CA LEU A 226 6.76 -8.63 -7.93
C LEU A 226 5.81 -7.50 -7.52
N ASN A 227 6.26 -6.25 -7.64
CA ASN A 227 5.47 -5.07 -7.27
C ASN A 227 4.22 -4.93 -8.14
N HIS A 228 4.27 -5.35 -9.41
CA HIS A 228 3.09 -5.36 -10.29
C HIS A 228 2.03 -6.37 -9.83
N LEU A 229 2.43 -7.56 -9.41
CA LEU A 229 1.49 -8.55 -8.88
C LEU A 229 0.90 -8.09 -7.54
N ILE A 230 1.74 -7.53 -6.68
CA ILE A 230 1.29 -6.95 -5.40
C ILE A 230 0.33 -5.80 -5.63
N SER A 231 0.61 -4.88 -6.57
CA SER A 231 -0.27 -3.75 -6.84
C SER A 231 -1.62 -4.20 -7.41
N ALA A 232 -1.66 -5.24 -8.23
CA ALA A 232 -2.91 -5.86 -8.69
C ALA A 232 -3.73 -6.44 -7.52
N ALA A 233 -3.08 -7.15 -6.59
CA ALA A 233 -3.74 -7.68 -5.39
C ALA A 233 -4.27 -6.54 -4.49
N MET A 234 -3.48 -5.49 -4.27
CA MET A 234 -3.89 -4.29 -3.54
C MET A 234 -5.07 -3.58 -4.20
N SER A 235 -5.03 -3.43 -5.53
CA SER A 235 -6.13 -2.84 -6.29
C SER A 235 -7.42 -3.64 -6.14
N GLY A 236 -7.32 -4.97 -6.19
CA GLY A 236 -8.44 -5.88 -5.98
C GLY A 236 -9.06 -5.75 -4.59
N VAL A 237 -8.24 -5.70 -3.54
CA VAL A 237 -8.70 -5.48 -2.15
C VAL A 237 -9.34 -4.09 -1.99
N ALA A 238 -8.76 -3.06 -2.60
CA ALA A 238 -9.29 -1.69 -2.54
C ALA A 238 -10.47 -1.44 -3.50
N CYS A 239 -10.83 -2.38 -4.36
CA CYS A 239 -11.88 -2.21 -5.38
C CYS A 239 -13.25 -1.91 -4.76
N CYS A 240 -13.63 -2.63 -3.68
CA CYS A 240 -14.90 -2.40 -2.98
C CYS A 240 -14.97 -1.06 -2.24
N LEU A 241 -13.82 -0.41 -2.01
CA LEU A 241 -13.74 0.93 -1.45
C LEU A 241 -13.87 2.01 -2.53
N ARG A 242 -13.27 1.77 -3.71
CA ARG A 242 -13.14 2.71 -4.83
C ARG A 242 -14.32 2.75 -5.79
N PHE A 243 -15.07 1.66 -5.90
CA PHE A 243 -16.22 1.56 -6.80
C PHE A 243 -17.50 1.30 -6.03
N PRO A 244 -18.67 1.70 -6.57
CA PRO A 244 -19.95 1.42 -5.94
C PRO A 244 -20.20 -0.08 -5.89
N GLY A 245 -20.39 -0.60 -4.67
CA GLY A 245 -20.66 -2.00 -4.41
C GLY A 245 -21.59 -2.17 -3.20
N GLN A 246 -22.38 -3.25 -3.21
CA GLN A 246 -23.27 -3.59 -2.10
C GLN A 246 -22.52 -4.26 -0.95
N LEU A 247 -21.47 -5.02 -1.25
CA LEU A 247 -20.63 -5.73 -0.28
C LEU A 247 -19.43 -4.85 0.14
N THR A 248 -19.04 -4.91 1.42
CA THR A 248 -17.79 -4.34 1.98
C THR A 248 -17.46 -2.90 1.52
N SER A 249 -18.47 -2.03 1.56
CA SER A 249 -18.39 -0.64 1.09
C SER A 249 -17.51 0.31 1.93
N ASP A 250 -16.99 -0.15 3.07
CA ASP A 250 -16.12 0.61 3.96
C ASP A 250 -15.15 -0.32 4.69
N LEU A 251 -14.04 0.23 5.19
CA LEU A 251 -13.01 -0.54 5.91
C LEU A 251 -13.60 -1.26 7.13
N ARG A 252 -14.50 -0.61 7.86
CA ARG A 252 -15.08 -1.19 9.08
C ARG A 252 -15.93 -2.44 8.79
N LYS A 253 -16.71 -2.45 7.71
CA LYS A 253 -17.48 -3.62 7.29
C LYS A 253 -16.58 -4.76 6.84
N LEU A 254 -15.44 -4.46 6.20
CA LEU A 254 -14.46 -5.48 5.84
C LEU A 254 -13.95 -6.19 7.09
N ALA A 255 -13.48 -5.43 8.09
CA ALA A 255 -13.06 -5.97 9.39
C ALA A 255 -14.15 -6.81 10.06
N VAL A 256 -15.37 -6.27 10.19
CA VAL A 256 -16.48 -6.95 10.89
C VAL A 256 -16.84 -8.28 10.23
N ASN A 257 -16.72 -8.39 8.91
CA ASN A 257 -17.05 -9.62 8.20
C ASN A 257 -15.95 -10.68 8.28
N LEU A 258 -14.68 -10.29 8.34
CA LEU A 258 -13.55 -11.20 8.20
C LEU A 258 -12.80 -11.48 9.51
N ILE A 259 -12.98 -10.65 10.55
CA ILE A 259 -12.23 -10.74 11.80
C ILE A 259 -13.15 -11.20 12.94
N PRO A 260 -13.17 -12.50 13.25
CA PRO A 260 -13.94 -13.01 14.39
C PRO A 260 -13.27 -12.69 15.72
N PHE A 261 -11.94 -12.56 15.75
CA PHE A 261 -11.16 -12.29 16.96
C PHE A 261 -10.12 -11.19 16.71
N PRO A 262 -9.99 -10.19 17.61
CA PRO A 262 -9.15 -9.01 17.36
C PRO A 262 -7.69 -9.29 17.01
N ARG A 263 -7.09 -10.39 17.51
CA ARG A 263 -5.68 -10.74 17.22
C ARG A 263 -5.50 -11.59 15.95
N LEU A 264 -6.60 -12.11 15.39
CA LEU A 264 -6.61 -12.94 14.18
C LEU A 264 -7.04 -12.10 12.98
N HIS A 265 -6.31 -11.01 12.72
CA HIS A 265 -6.60 -10.03 11.68
C HIS A 265 -5.61 -10.07 10.50
N PHE A 266 -4.84 -11.16 10.37
CA PHE A 266 -3.89 -11.35 9.28
C PHE A 266 -4.56 -12.09 8.13
N PHE A 267 -4.64 -11.44 6.98
CA PHE A 267 -5.27 -11.96 5.78
C PHE A 267 -4.25 -12.50 4.80
N MET A 268 -4.52 -13.70 4.29
CA MET A 268 -3.85 -14.22 3.11
C MET A 268 -4.57 -13.66 1.88
N VAL A 269 -3.84 -12.91 1.05
CA VAL A 269 -4.40 -12.30 -0.16
C VAL A 269 -4.06 -13.16 -1.37
N GLY A 270 -5.08 -13.50 -2.16
CA GLY A 270 -4.94 -14.19 -3.43
C GLY A 270 -5.48 -13.33 -4.57
N PHE A 271 -4.93 -13.53 -5.77
CA PHE A 271 -5.42 -12.90 -6.99
C PHE A 271 -5.54 -13.95 -8.09
N ALA A 272 -6.68 -13.93 -8.78
CA ALA A 272 -6.91 -14.71 -9.99
C ALA A 272 -7.58 -13.79 -11.03
N PRO A 273 -7.22 -13.91 -12.32
CA PRO A 273 -6.36 -14.94 -12.90
C PRO A 273 -4.87 -14.58 -12.94
N LEU A 274 -4.01 -15.59 -12.77
CA LEU A 274 -2.55 -15.47 -12.91
C LEU A 274 -2.11 -15.87 -14.33
N THR A 275 -2.44 -15.05 -15.33
CA THR A 275 -2.02 -15.30 -16.72
C THR A 275 -0.80 -14.47 -17.09
N SER A 276 0.16 -15.10 -17.77
CA SER A 276 1.27 -14.36 -18.42
C SER A 276 0.73 -13.36 -19.44
N ARG A 277 1.35 -12.18 -19.55
CA ARG A 277 0.95 -11.10 -20.48
C ARG A 277 0.82 -11.58 -21.93
N GLY A 278 1.67 -12.51 -22.36
CA GLY A 278 1.61 -13.09 -23.70
C GLY A 278 0.48 -14.11 -23.88
N SER A 279 -0.01 -14.72 -22.80
CA SER A 279 -1.04 -15.75 -22.83
C SER A 279 -2.45 -15.22 -22.56
N GLN A 280 -2.57 -14.03 -21.98
CA GLN A 280 -3.85 -13.44 -21.56
C GLN A 280 -4.87 -13.30 -22.70
N GLN A 281 -4.40 -13.05 -23.94
CA GLN A 281 -5.28 -12.94 -25.12
C GLN A 281 -5.87 -14.30 -25.59
N TYR A 282 -5.31 -15.42 -25.12
CA TYR A 282 -5.69 -16.76 -25.56
C TYR A 282 -6.61 -17.48 -24.57
N PHE A 283 -6.86 -16.92 -23.39
CA PHE A 283 -7.71 -17.51 -22.37
C PHE A 283 -8.99 -16.70 -22.19
N SER A 284 -10.14 -17.29 -22.53
CA SER A 284 -11.46 -16.81 -22.12
C SER A 284 -11.85 -17.52 -20.83
N LEU A 285 -11.47 -16.94 -19.69
CA LEU A 285 -11.69 -17.56 -18.39
C LEU A 285 -13.15 -17.50 -17.97
N THR A 286 -13.66 -18.63 -17.51
CA THR A 286 -15.01 -18.77 -16.98
C THR A 286 -15.03 -18.61 -15.46
N VAL A 287 -16.19 -18.29 -14.89
CA VAL A 287 -16.37 -18.14 -13.43
C VAL A 287 -15.89 -19.39 -12.66
N PRO A 288 -16.20 -20.64 -13.08
CA PRO A 288 -15.70 -21.82 -12.39
C PRO A 288 -14.16 -21.94 -12.42
N GLU A 289 -13.51 -21.58 -13.53
CA GLU A 289 -12.06 -21.63 -13.66
C GLU A 289 -11.36 -20.59 -12.77
N LEU A 290 -11.93 -19.38 -12.68
CA LEU A 290 -11.45 -18.36 -11.73
C LEU A 290 -11.62 -18.83 -10.28
N THR A 291 -12.75 -19.46 -9.98
CA THR A 291 -13.04 -19.97 -8.62
C THR A 291 -12.10 -21.11 -8.24
N GLN A 292 -11.68 -21.95 -9.18
CA GLN A 292 -10.72 -23.04 -8.92
C GLN A 292 -9.29 -22.55 -8.68
N GLN A 293 -8.95 -21.33 -9.08
CA GLN A 293 -7.63 -20.74 -8.88
C GLN A 293 -7.48 -20.02 -7.54
N MET A 294 -8.60 -19.70 -6.87
CA MET A 294 -8.63 -19.13 -5.51
C MET A 294 -8.54 -20.24 -4.46
#